data_AF-A0A178B9C1-F1
#
_entry.id   AF-A0A178B9C1-F1
#
_cell.length_a   1.000
_cell.length_b   1.000
_cell.length_c   1.000
_cell.angle_alpha   90.00
_cell.angle_beta   90.00
_cell.angle_gamma   90.00
#
_symmetry.space_group_name_H-M   'P 1'
#
loop_
_entity.id
_entity.type
_entity.pdbx_description
1 polymer ?
#
loop_
_entity_poly.entity_id
_entity_poly.type
_entity_poly.pdbx_seq_one_letter_code
_entity_poly.pdbx_strand_id
1 'polypeptide(L)'
;MPPSSNPILFHYPPSIYSHRVLWYLWLRGIEYYECIQPPVMPRPDLASIGVGYRKIPILAIGKDVYCDSRLIISKLEEQYPNSSLRTSTLAEEGMRRLFENFSVDGGVFANTVKLMPYWTDSGLLQNKVFLDDRQNLSGGRRMTKEAMEAGRPDGLQHIRQVFDLFERTFLADGREWVLGTKEPTVADIDAVWPFEWMIVDRYMKECLPEETINDKIYPKVYAWVRRFMEKVEEKKKSCPTPITLDGETMASQMMSASSPFDDIGFVNDDPLAFKSGDEVHVFPSDYGQVGVSRGAIIGLSTNEVVIQNDKGLYLHFPRWNFSIKKVPSLSTSTPSQKQIPKMRLIYHPASPYTRKVFMLAHELDLAKYITLQKVVVCPVPFPGWSDNNADVSVYNPMTKIPCLVPEDIPDGVFDSKAICEYLENLASTTRTKDTKYWQLRTLHACADGMMDAAVLIAYEIRIRKERGLLFEEWLEGQRQKIIRGLDRLESAAKSGVLPEPGNAPASADEVAVAVATAMTSQMGYLGIEWKEGRPNLQEWMKKWEVRPSFEKTPPTKDWGVSVDVKSVSKI
;
A
#
# COMPACT_ATOMS: atom_id res chain seq x y z
N MET A 1 21.55 -25.25 26.34
CA MET A 1 20.51 -26.28 26.14
C MET A 1 19.59 -25.78 25.05
N PRO A 2 19.03 -26.65 24.19
CA PRO A 2 18.04 -26.21 23.21
C PRO A 2 16.83 -25.54 23.91
N PRO A 3 16.09 -24.66 23.23
CA PRO A 3 14.93 -23.99 23.79
C PRO A 3 13.88 -24.99 24.29
N SER A 4 13.08 -24.59 25.28
CA SER A 4 12.04 -25.41 25.90
C SER A 4 10.85 -25.74 24.99
N SER A 5 10.79 -25.13 23.81
CA SER A 5 9.72 -25.31 22.83
C SER A 5 10.30 -25.60 21.46
N ASN A 6 9.71 -26.57 20.76
CA ASN A 6 10.06 -26.84 19.38
C ASN A 6 9.67 -25.66 18.48
N PRO A 7 10.46 -25.34 17.43
CA PRO A 7 10.10 -24.31 16.47
C PRO A 7 8.83 -24.66 15.71
N ILE A 8 8.03 -23.65 15.39
CA ILE A 8 6.87 -23.75 14.49
C ILE A 8 7.19 -22.96 13.22
N LEU A 9 7.30 -23.66 12.09
CA LEU A 9 7.59 -23.06 10.79
C LEU A 9 6.29 -22.78 10.03
N PHE A 10 6.04 -21.51 9.75
CA PHE A 10 4.98 -21.06 8.86
C PHE A 10 5.50 -21.02 7.44
N HIS A 11 5.07 -21.95 6.60
CA HIS A 11 5.56 -22.06 5.23
C HIS A 11 4.55 -22.63 4.25
N TYR A 12 4.91 -22.60 2.97
CA TYR A 12 4.27 -23.44 1.96
C TYR A 12 5.38 -24.12 1.15
N PRO A 13 5.25 -25.42 0.81
CA PRO A 13 6.39 -26.18 0.31
C PRO A 13 7.07 -25.58 -0.94
N PRO A 14 6.35 -25.04 -1.94
CA PRO A 14 6.98 -24.39 -3.11
C PRO A 14 7.73 -23.07 -2.84
N SER A 15 7.78 -22.57 -1.61
CA SER A 15 8.45 -21.30 -1.30
C SER A 15 9.97 -21.46 -1.27
N ILE A 16 10.66 -20.86 -2.24
CA ILE A 16 12.13 -20.89 -2.34
C ILE A 16 12.84 -20.26 -1.13
N TYR A 17 12.22 -19.27 -0.48
CA TYR A 17 12.76 -18.72 0.78
C TYR A 17 12.54 -19.68 1.95
N SER A 18 11.49 -20.51 1.90
CA SER A 18 11.23 -21.55 2.91
C SER A 18 12.18 -22.71 2.76
N HIS A 19 12.59 -23.06 1.53
CA HIS A 19 13.63 -24.06 1.29
C HIS A 19 14.90 -23.77 2.10
N ARG A 20 15.38 -22.51 2.13
CA ARG A 20 16.56 -22.14 2.94
C ARG A 20 16.45 -22.55 4.40
N VAL A 21 15.32 -22.25 5.03
CA VAL A 21 15.06 -22.59 6.44
C VAL A 21 14.87 -24.09 6.63
N LEU A 22 14.15 -24.75 5.73
CA LEU A 22 13.93 -26.19 5.76
C LEU A 22 15.25 -26.96 5.62
N TRP A 23 16.10 -26.59 4.66
CA TRP A 23 17.42 -27.18 4.47
C TRP A 23 18.28 -27.02 5.71
N TYR A 24 18.27 -25.83 6.31
CA TYR A 24 18.97 -25.60 7.56
C TYR A 24 18.46 -26.53 8.68
N LEU A 25 17.14 -26.61 8.89
CA LEU A 25 16.53 -27.49 9.91
C LEU A 25 16.92 -28.96 9.69
N TRP A 26 16.84 -29.46 8.45
CA TRP A 26 17.19 -30.85 8.12
C TRP A 26 18.68 -31.13 8.28
N LEU A 27 19.55 -30.28 7.74
CA LEU A 27 21.00 -30.43 7.86
C LEU A 27 21.46 -30.40 9.32
N ARG A 28 20.77 -29.63 10.17
CA ARG A 28 21.00 -29.55 11.61
C ARG A 28 20.30 -30.65 12.43
N GLY A 29 19.35 -31.37 11.84
CA GLY A 29 18.52 -32.33 12.56
C GLY A 29 17.63 -31.69 13.64
N ILE A 30 17.19 -30.45 13.44
CA ILE A 30 16.33 -29.74 14.39
C ILE A 30 14.89 -30.18 14.15
N GLU A 31 14.27 -30.78 15.16
CA GLU A 31 12.84 -31.10 15.15
C GLU A 31 12.01 -29.82 15.17
N TYR A 32 10.93 -29.79 14.40
CA TYR A 32 10.03 -28.64 14.28
C TYR A 32 8.61 -29.10 14.00
N TYR A 33 7.66 -28.22 14.32
CA TYR A 33 6.28 -28.30 13.84
C TYR A 33 6.11 -27.38 12.64
N GLU A 34 5.11 -27.63 11.81
CA GLU A 34 4.78 -26.77 10.69
C GLU A 34 3.33 -26.29 10.76
N CYS A 35 3.09 -25.07 10.28
CA CYS A 35 1.75 -24.55 10.07
C CYS A 35 1.68 -24.10 8.60
N ILE A 36 1.05 -24.92 7.76
CA ILE A 36 1.04 -24.69 6.31
C ILE A 36 0.18 -23.47 5.98
N GLN A 37 0.78 -22.51 5.28
CA GLN A 37 0.12 -21.27 4.90
C GLN A 37 -0.25 -21.26 3.41
N PRO A 38 -1.29 -20.52 2.99
CA PRO A 38 -1.59 -20.34 1.56
C PRO A 38 -0.43 -19.65 0.79
N PRO A 39 -0.18 -19.95 -0.51
CA PRO A 39 0.88 -19.29 -1.28
C PRO A 39 0.58 -17.82 -1.66
N VAL A 40 -0.67 -17.38 -1.43
CA VAL A 40 -1.25 -16.05 -1.71
C VAL A 40 -2.01 -15.56 -0.48
N MET A 41 -2.36 -14.27 -0.41
CA MET A 41 -3.23 -13.76 0.66
C MET A 41 -4.71 -14.14 0.45
N PRO A 42 -5.53 -14.24 1.52
CA PRO A 42 -5.19 -14.01 2.94
C PRO A 42 -4.49 -15.20 3.61
N ARG A 43 -3.81 -14.93 4.73
CA ARG A 43 -3.18 -15.92 5.64
C ARG A 43 -3.86 -15.84 7.02
N PRO A 44 -4.99 -16.53 7.23
CA PRO A 44 -5.80 -16.35 8.44
C PRO A 44 -5.09 -16.78 9.72
N ASP A 45 -4.24 -17.80 9.68
CA ASP A 45 -3.55 -18.31 10.89
C ASP A 45 -2.54 -17.29 11.43
N LEU A 46 -1.79 -16.61 10.56
CA LEU A 46 -0.89 -15.53 10.98
C LEU A 46 -1.67 -14.29 11.45
N ALA A 47 -2.78 -13.98 10.78
CA ALA A 47 -3.63 -12.87 11.20
C ALA A 47 -4.26 -13.10 12.58
N SER A 48 -4.63 -14.35 12.92
CA SER A 48 -5.25 -14.69 14.21
C SER A 48 -4.31 -14.43 15.39
N ILE A 49 -2.99 -14.57 15.18
CA ILE A 49 -1.95 -14.29 16.17
C ILE A 49 -1.36 -12.87 16.06
N GLY A 50 -1.97 -11.98 15.27
CA GLY A 50 -1.57 -10.57 15.17
C GLY A 50 -0.27 -10.35 14.39
N VAL A 51 0.06 -11.22 13.43
CA VAL A 51 1.20 -11.07 12.52
C VAL A 51 0.72 -10.52 11.19
N GLY A 52 1.01 -9.24 10.92
CA GLY A 52 0.64 -8.57 9.66
C GLY A 52 1.69 -8.67 8.55
N TYR A 53 2.91 -9.05 8.90
CA TYR A 53 3.97 -9.38 7.94
C TYR A 53 3.54 -10.51 7.02
N ARG A 54 3.63 -10.29 5.70
CA ARG A 54 3.00 -11.18 4.71
C ARG A 54 3.95 -12.08 3.92
N LYS A 55 5.27 -11.87 4.02
CA LYS A 55 6.25 -12.76 3.38
C LYS A 55 6.39 -14.04 4.22
N ILE A 56 6.87 -15.09 3.59
CA ILE A 56 7.09 -16.42 4.17
C ILE A 56 8.49 -16.87 3.75
N PRO A 57 9.25 -17.57 4.60
CA PRO A 57 8.86 -18.17 5.89
C PRO A 57 8.78 -17.20 7.07
N ILE A 58 8.09 -17.64 8.11
CA ILE A 58 8.11 -17.10 9.47
C ILE A 58 8.38 -18.28 10.41
N LEU A 59 9.15 -18.09 11.47
CA LEU A 59 9.40 -19.12 12.48
C LEU A 59 8.95 -18.60 13.85
N ALA A 60 8.27 -19.41 14.64
CA ALA A 60 8.01 -19.11 16.05
C ALA A 60 8.74 -20.10 16.96
N ILE A 61 9.30 -19.62 18.07
CA ILE A 61 9.83 -20.45 19.17
C ILE A 61 9.24 -19.89 20.46
N GLY A 62 8.26 -20.58 21.02
CA GLY A 62 7.47 -20.04 22.13
C GLY A 62 6.66 -18.81 21.70
N LYS A 63 6.94 -17.65 22.31
CA LYS A 63 6.25 -16.37 22.02
C LYS A 63 6.99 -15.48 21.02
N ASP A 64 8.24 -15.81 20.71
CA ASP A 64 9.08 -15.06 19.79
C ASP A 64 8.80 -15.54 18.36
N VAL A 65 8.51 -14.59 17.48
CA VAL A 65 8.12 -14.79 16.07
C VAL A 65 9.12 -14.06 15.18
N TYR A 66 9.95 -14.83 14.48
CA TYR A 66 11.04 -14.33 13.66
C TYR A 66 10.61 -14.21 12.20
N CYS A 67 10.66 -12.98 11.69
CA CYS A 67 10.34 -12.64 10.30
C CYS A 67 11.63 -12.44 9.49
N ASP A 68 11.63 -12.91 8.23
CA ASP A 68 12.80 -12.98 7.31
C ASP A 68 13.68 -14.22 7.54
N SER A 69 13.92 -14.99 6.47
CA SER A 69 14.71 -16.23 6.52
C SER A 69 16.14 -16.04 7.03
N ARG A 70 16.75 -14.86 6.82
CA ARG A 70 18.10 -14.53 7.30
C ARG A 70 18.11 -14.45 8.83
N LEU A 71 17.15 -13.72 9.38
CA LEU A 71 16.99 -13.61 10.84
C LEU A 71 16.64 -14.97 11.45
N ILE A 72 15.74 -15.73 10.83
CA ILE A 72 15.38 -17.09 11.27
C ILE A 72 16.63 -17.97 11.39
N ILE A 73 17.47 -18.02 10.35
CA ILE A 73 18.69 -18.84 10.36
C ILE A 73 19.68 -18.33 11.42
N SER A 74 19.85 -17.02 11.58
CA SER A 74 20.70 -16.44 12.64
C SER A 74 20.24 -16.86 14.03
N LYS A 75 18.93 -16.78 14.30
CA LYS A 75 18.36 -17.12 15.61
C LYS A 75 18.43 -18.61 15.91
N LEU A 76 18.22 -19.46 14.90
CA LEU A 76 18.46 -20.89 15.04
C LEU A 76 19.94 -21.22 15.29
N GLU A 77 20.88 -20.47 14.69
CA GLU A 77 22.31 -20.61 14.98
C GLU A 77 22.63 -20.23 16.42
N GLU A 78 22.02 -19.17 16.96
CA GLU A 78 22.18 -18.72 18.34
C GLU A 78 21.59 -19.71 19.37
N GLN A 79 20.34 -20.13 19.16
CA GLN A 79 19.57 -20.92 20.14
C GLN A 79 19.89 -22.42 20.14
N TYR A 80 20.42 -22.94 19.02
CA TYR A 80 20.90 -24.32 18.92
C TYR A 80 22.43 -24.32 18.77
N PRO A 81 23.19 -24.02 19.83
CA PRO A 81 24.65 -24.04 19.79
C PRO A 81 25.14 -25.48 19.54
N ASN A 82 26.29 -25.63 18.87
CA ASN A 82 26.82 -26.89 18.28
C ASN A 82 26.34 -27.18 16.86
N SER A 83 26.43 -26.17 15.99
CA SER A 83 26.17 -26.32 14.57
C SER A 83 27.37 -26.90 13.83
N SER A 84 27.16 -27.98 13.07
CA SER A 84 28.12 -28.44 12.06
C SER A 84 28.19 -27.53 10.83
N LEU A 85 27.27 -26.58 10.70
CA LEU A 85 27.17 -25.67 9.55
C LEU A 85 27.84 -24.31 9.81
N ARG A 86 28.38 -24.08 11.01
CA ARG A 86 29.05 -22.82 11.37
C ARG A 86 30.31 -22.59 10.55
N THR A 87 30.53 -21.33 10.20
CA THR A 87 31.82 -20.85 9.73
C THR A 87 32.84 -20.90 10.86
N SER A 88 34.08 -21.25 10.54
CA SER A 88 35.17 -21.43 11.51
C SER A 88 36.00 -20.15 11.69
N THR A 89 35.99 -19.24 10.71
CA THR A 89 36.77 -17.99 10.76
C THR A 89 35.91 -16.75 10.52
N LEU A 90 36.40 -15.58 10.95
CA LEU A 90 35.73 -14.30 10.68
C LEU A 90 35.69 -13.96 9.18
N ALA A 91 36.69 -14.40 8.42
CA ALA A 91 36.72 -14.21 6.97
C ALA A 91 35.63 -15.05 6.29
N GLU A 92 35.44 -16.30 6.72
CA GLU A 92 34.37 -17.17 6.26
C GLU A 92 32.97 -16.61 6.62
N GLU A 93 32.78 -16.11 7.83
CA GLU A 93 31.53 -15.46 8.24
C GLU A 93 31.26 -14.19 7.42
N GLY A 94 32.30 -13.39 7.13
CA GLY A 94 32.20 -12.25 6.22
C GLY A 94 31.75 -12.67 4.82
N MET A 95 32.35 -13.73 4.27
CA MET A 95 31.97 -14.29 2.96
C MET A 95 30.54 -14.84 2.95
N ARG A 96 30.12 -15.55 4.01
CA ARG A 96 28.74 -16.00 4.17
C ARG A 96 27.76 -14.82 4.10
N ARG A 97 27.99 -13.75 4.86
CA ARG A 97 27.14 -12.55 4.85
C ARG A 97 27.11 -11.87 3.48
N LEU A 98 28.23 -11.89 2.76
CA LEU A 98 28.26 -11.42 1.37
C LEU A 98 27.40 -12.30 0.46
N PHE A 99 27.45 -13.63 0.57
CA PHE A 99 26.56 -14.52 -0.20
C PHE A 99 25.09 -14.32 0.15
N GLU A 100 24.77 -14.20 1.45
CA GLU A 100 23.41 -13.94 1.91
C GLU A 100 22.83 -12.67 1.27
N ASN A 101 23.59 -11.57 1.29
CA ASN A 101 23.15 -10.32 0.68
C ASN A 101 23.21 -10.37 -0.85
N PHE A 102 24.23 -10.99 -1.44
CA PHE A 102 24.38 -11.10 -2.89
C PHE A 102 23.22 -11.85 -3.54
N SER A 103 22.83 -12.99 -2.97
CA SER A 103 21.74 -13.81 -3.49
C SER A 103 20.38 -13.12 -3.37
N VAL A 104 20.11 -12.45 -2.24
CA VAL A 104 18.80 -11.84 -1.94
C VAL A 104 18.69 -10.42 -2.51
N ASP A 105 19.64 -9.56 -2.16
CA ASP A 105 19.60 -8.11 -2.42
C ASP A 105 20.53 -7.68 -3.56
N GLY A 106 21.60 -8.44 -3.82
CA GLY A 106 22.61 -8.17 -4.87
C GLY A 106 22.14 -8.47 -6.30
N GLY A 107 20.86 -8.77 -6.48
CA GLY A 107 20.22 -8.87 -7.78
C GLY A 107 20.17 -10.28 -8.39
N VAL A 108 20.76 -11.31 -7.76
CA VAL A 108 20.66 -12.69 -8.26
C VAL A 108 19.20 -13.13 -8.29
N PHE A 109 18.49 -13.05 -7.16
CA PHE A 109 17.07 -13.39 -7.08
C PHE A 109 16.22 -12.60 -8.09
N ALA A 110 16.36 -11.28 -8.12
CA ALA A 110 15.58 -10.43 -9.02
C ALA A 110 15.82 -10.74 -10.50
N ASN A 111 17.04 -11.10 -10.89
CA ASN A 111 17.35 -11.52 -12.26
C ASN A 111 16.91 -12.95 -12.55
N THR A 112 16.94 -13.86 -11.57
CA THR A 112 16.35 -15.20 -11.71
C THR A 112 14.83 -15.12 -11.93
N VAL A 113 14.13 -14.20 -11.25
CA VAL A 113 12.69 -13.97 -11.48
C VAL A 113 12.42 -13.67 -12.95
N LYS A 114 13.24 -12.84 -13.62
CA LYS A 114 13.10 -12.52 -15.06
C LYS A 114 13.22 -13.75 -15.96
N LEU A 115 13.78 -14.86 -15.48
CA LEU A 115 13.92 -16.10 -16.23
C LEU A 115 12.73 -17.04 -16.11
N MET A 116 11.78 -16.76 -15.22
CA MET A 116 10.59 -17.60 -15.04
C MET A 116 9.90 -17.88 -16.40
N PRO A 117 9.64 -19.15 -16.75
CA PRO A 117 9.01 -19.50 -18.02
C PRO A 117 7.62 -18.87 -18.17
N TYR A 118 7.47 -17.99 -19.17
CA TYR A 118 6.19 -17.37 -19.51
C TYR A 118 5.46 -18.07 -20.67
N TRP A 119 6.11 -19.07 -21.27
CA TRP A 119 5.60 -19.85 -22.41
C TRP A 119 5.01 -21.21 -22.02
N THR A 120 5.08 -21.60 -20.74
CA THR A 120 4.56 -22.87 -20.24
C THR A 120 3.12 -22.72 -19.76
N ASP A 121 2.18 -23.46 -20.37
CA ASP A 121 0.74 -23.37 -20.07
C ASP A 121 0.37 -23.76 -18.63
N SER A 122 1.16 -24.64 -18.00
CA SER A 122 1.02 -25.03 -16.59
C SER A 122 1.93 -24.24 -15.64
N GLY A 123 2.61 -23.20 -16.14
CA GLY A 123 3.58 -22.40 -15.39
C GLY A 123 2.94 -21.45 -14.38
N LEU A 124 3.75 -20.97 -13.43
CA LEU A 124 3.31 -20.04 -12.38
C LEU A 124 2.72 -18.74 -12.94
N LEU A 125 3.20 -18.30 -14.11
CA LEU A 125 2.75 -17.08 -14.77
C LEU A 125 1.39 -17.23 -15.47
N GLN A 126 0.82 -18.43 -15.55
CA GLN A 126 -0.55 -18.64 -16.03
C GLN A 126 -1.59 -18.60 -14.89
N ASN A 127 -1.14 -18.66 -13.64
CA ASN A 127 -2.02 -18.61 -12.48
C ASN A 127 -2.41 -17.16 -12.17
N LYS A 128 -3.64 -16.77 -12.56
CA LYS A 128 -4.17 -15.42 -12.35
C LYS A 128 -4.17 -15.00 -10.88
N VAL A 129 -4.62 -15.88 -9.97
CA VAL A 129 -4.69 -15.58 -8.54
C VAL A 129 -3.31 -15.30 -7.97
N PHE A 130 -2.32 -16.10 -8.37
CA PHE A 130 -0.92 -15.88 -8.02
C PHE A 130 -0.40 -14.53 -8.55
N LEU A 131 -0.64 -14.22 -9.82
CA LEU A 131 -0.19 -12.96 -10.42
C LEU A 131 -0.84 -11.73 -9.78
N ASP A 132 -2.13 -11.78 -9.47
CA ASP A 132 -2.85 -10.70 -8.80
C ASP A 132 -2.25 -10.44 -7.40
N ASP A 133 -1.96 -11.51 -6.65
CA ASP A 133 -1.28 -11.42 -5.36
C ASP A 133 0.14 -10.85 -5.48
N ARG A 134 0.93 -11.33 -6.45
CA ARG A 134 2.31 -10.85 -6.67
C ARG A 134 2.36 -9.41 -7.18
N GLN A 135 1.36 -8.96 -7.94
CA GLN A 135 1.22 -7.56 -8.31
C GLN A 135 1.04 -6.68 -7.07
N ASN A 136 0.16 -7.09 -6.16
CA ASN A 136 -0.06 -6.40 -4.89
C ASN A 136 1.21 -6.41 -4.01
N LEU A 137 1.88 -7.56 -3.92
CA LEU A 137 3.16 -7.71 -3.23
C LEU A 137 4.25 -6.76 -3.79
N SER A 138 4.28 -6.55 -5.11
CA SER A 138 5.31 -5.76 -5.81
C SER A 138 4.98 -4.26 -5.92
N GLY A 139 4.00 -3.77 -5.15
CA GLY A 139 3.59 -2.36 -5.17
C GLY A 139 2.86 -1.95 -6.46
N GLY A 140 2.11 -2.86 -7.08
CA GLY A 140 1.26 -2.59 -8.24
C GLY A 140 1.84 -3.03 -9.60
N ARG A 141 3.13 -3.43 -9.64
CA ARG A 141 3.78 -3.92 -10.87
C ARG A 141 3.41 -5.37 -11.18
N ARG A 142 2.83 -5.62 -12.36
CA ARG A 142 2.40 -6.96 -12.79
C ARG A 142 3.46 -7.64 -13.67
N MET A 143 3.69 -8.92 -13.44
CA MET A 143 4.51 -9.77 -14.31
C MET A 143 3.69 -10.23 -15.53
N THR A 144 3.58 -9.40 -16.56
CA THR A 144 2.93 -9.78 -17.83
C THR A 144 3.88 -10.57 -18.71
N LYS A 145 3.35 -11.35 -19.66
CA LYS A 145 4.17 -12.09 -20.64
C LYS A 145 5.16 -11.17 -21.34
N GLU A 146 4.69 -10.01 -21.79
CA GLU A 146 5.47 -9.02 -22.53
C GLU A 146 6.59 -8.43 -21.65
N ALA A 147 6.30 -8.16 -20.38
CA ALA A 147 7.30 -7.65 -19.44
C ALA A 147 8.38 -8.71 -19.13
N MET A 148 7.98 -9.97 -18.98
CA MET A 148 8.91 -11.09 -18.76
C MET A 148 9.78 -11.34 -19.99
N GLU A 149 9.19 -11.32 -21.18
CA GLU A 149 9.90 -11.44 -22.46
C GLU A 149 10.92 -10.32 -22.64
N ALA A 150 10.52 -9.06 -22.40
CA ALA A 150 11.41 -7.90 -22.51
C ALA A 150 12.56 -7.94 -21.48
N GLY A 151 12.30 -8.40 -20.26
CA GLY A 151 13.32 -8.47 -19.20
C GLY A 151 14.26 -9.68 -19.28
N ARG A 152 13.88 -10.72 -20.03
CA ARG A 152 14.62 -12.00 -20.07
C ARG A 152 16.06 -11.85 -20.59
N PRO A 153 16.39 -11.09 -21.65
CA PRO A 153 17.77 -10.94 -22.11
C PRO A 153 18.72 -10.41 -21.02
N ASP A 154 18.29 -9.37 -20.29
CA ASP A 154 19.05 -8.85 -19.15
C ASP A 154 19.19 -9.90 -18.06
N GLY A 155 18.09 -10.58 -17.71
CA GLY A 155 18.10 -11.67 -16.72
C GLY A 155 19.15 -12.73 -17.09
N LEU A 156 19.17 -13.17 -18.34
CA LEU A 156 20.09 -14.21 -18.82
C LEU A 156 21.54 -13.74 -18.75
N GLN A 157 21.82 -12.50 -19.15
CA GLN A 157 23.19 -11.99 -19.11
C GLN A 157 23.72 -11.89 -17.68
N HIS A 158 22.91 -11.39 -16.74
CA HIS A 158 23.32 -11.32 -15.33
C HIS A 158 23.50 -12.73 -14.74
N ILE A 159 22.58 -13.66 -15.01
CA ILE A 159 22.70 -15.04 -14.52
C ILE A 159 23.92 -15.74 -15.11
N ARG A 160 24.29 -15.50 -16.38
CA ARG A 160 25.57 -16.00 -16.93
C ARG A 160 26.78 -15.50 -16.15
N GLN A 161 26.81 -14.22 -15.78
CA GLN A 161 27.89 -13.67 -14.95
C GLN A 161 27.94 -14.31 -13.56
N VAL A 162 26.77 -14.61 -12.98
CA VAL A 162 26.66 -15.30 -11.69
C VAL A 162 27.19 -16.74 -11.79
N PHE A 163 26.82 -17.47 -12.85
CA PHE A 163 27.39 -18.80 -13.11
C PHE A 163 28.89 -18.75 -13.35
N ASP A 164 29.38 -17.78 -14.13
CA ASP A 164 30.81 -17.56 -14.37
C ASP A 164 31.58 -17.29 -13.08
N LEU A 165 31.04 -16.45 -12.19
CA LEU A 165 31.63 -16.13 -10.89
C LEU A 165 31.83 -17.40 -10.05
N PHE A 166 30.82 -18.25 -9.96
CA PHE A 166 30.93 -19.49 -9.18
C PHE A 166 31.79 -20.55 -9.86
N GLU A 167 31.61 -20.78 -11.16
CA GLU A 167 32.33 -21.82 -11.92
C GLU A 167 33.83 -21.53 -12.06
N ARG A 168 34.18 -20.25 -12.26
CA ARG A 168 35.54 -19.80 -12.64
C ARG A 168 36.26 -19.03 -11.54
N THR A 169 35.59 -18.73 -10.42
CA THR A 169 36.24 -18.12 -9.25
C THR A 169 36.07 -19.01 -8.02
N PHE A 170 34.85 -19.13 -7.47
CA PHE A 170 34.66 -19.80 -6.18
C PHE A 170 34.95 -21.30 -6.22
N LEU A 171 34.52 -22.00 -7.26
CA LEU A 171 34.70 -23.45 -7.41
C LEU A 171 35.89 -23.80 -8.31
N ALA A 172 36.66 -22.81 -8.78
CA ALA A 172 37.69 -23.00 -9.80
C ALA A 172 38.83 -23.94 -9.35
N ASP A 173 39.14 -23.94 -8.06
CA ASP A 173 40.17 -24.78 -7.45
C ASP A 173 39.71 -26.22 -7.14
N GLY A 174 38.48 -26.57 -7.53
CA GLY A 174 37.93 -27.92 -7.36
C GLY A 174 37.39 -28.20 -5.97
N ARG A 175 37.24 -27.19 -5.11
CA ARG A 175 36.56 -27.35 -3.82
C ARG A 175 35.12 -27.84 -3.99
N GLU A 176 34.64 -28.61 -3.01
CA GLU A 176 33.30 -29.18 -3.07
C GLU A 176 32.21 -28.23 -2.56
N TRP A 177 32.54 -27.41 -1.57
CA TRP A 177 31.66 -26.44 -0.91
C TRP A 177 32.21 -25.02 -1.06
N VAL A 178 31.36 -23.99 -1.04
CA VAL A 178 31.76 -22.62 -1.47
C VAL A 178 32.90 -22.02 -0.63
N LEU A 179 32.98 -22.39 0.65
CA LEU A 179 34.05 -21.98 1.56
C LEU A 179 35.26 -22.93 1.59
N GLY A 180 35.23 -24.04 0.84
CA GLY A 180 36.32 -25.02 0.83
C GLY A 180 36.40 -25.89 2.09
N THR A 181 35.32 -25.94 2.87
CA THR A 181 35.18 -26.81 4.04
C THR A 181 35.01 -28.28 3.62
N LYS A 182 35.04 -29.22 4.59
CA LYS A 182 34.79 -30.65 4.32
C LYS A 182 33.29 -30.99 4.20
N GLU A 183 32.46 -30.22 4.89
CA GLU A 183 31.00 -30.36 4.95
C GLU A 183 30.38 -29.02 4.56
N PRO A 184 29.12 -28.98 4.07
CA PRO A 184 28.48 -27.72 3.71
C PRO A 184 28.29 -26.85 4.95
N THR A 185 28.30 -25.54 4.74
CA THR A 185 28.04 -24.54 5.79
C THR A 185 26.78 -23.76 5.48
N VAL A 186 26.38 -22.85 6.38
CA VAL A 186 25.30 -21.91 6.08
C VAL A 186 25.62 -21.04 4.84
N ALA A 187 26.90 -20.81 4.52
CA ALA A 187 27.29 -20.12 3.30
C ALA A 187 26.84 -20.85 2.02
N ASP A 188 26.82 -22.19 2.03
CA ASP A 188 26.29 -22.95 0.90
C ASP A 188 24.78 -22.74 0.78
N ILE A 189 24.03 -22.75 1.89
CA ILE A 189 22.58 -22.45 1.91
C ILE A 189 22.32 -21.05 1.34
N ASP A 190 23.08 -20.07 1.78
CA ASP A 190 22.92 -18.66 1.38
C ASP A 190 23.26 -18.42 -0.09
N ALA A 191 24.21 -19.19 -0.65
CA ALA A 191 24.64 -19.07 -2.04
C ALA A 191 23.83 -19.92 -3.03
N VAL A 192 23.45 -21.15 -2.66
CA VAL A 192 22.99 -22.18 -3.63
C VAL A 192 21.55 -22.00 -4.08
N TRP A 193 20.69 -21.43 -3.24
CA TRP A 193 19.24 -21.48 -3.44
C TRP A 193 18.74 -20.88 -4.77
N PRO A 194 19.32 -19.81 -5.37
CA PRO A 194 18.88 -19.36 -6.68
C PRO A 194 19.30 -20.32 -7.81
N PHE A 195 20.45 -20.98 -7.67
CA PHE A 195 20.91 -21.99 -8.63
C PHE A 195 20.06 -23.25 -8.56
N GLU A 196 19.77 -23.72 -7.35
CA GLU A 196 18.84 -24.82 -7.11
C GLU A 196 17.47 -24.49 -7.73
N TRP A 197 16.95 -23.29 -7.50
CA TRP A 197 15.68 -22.88 -8.09
C TRP A 197 15.69 -22.96 -9.62
N MET A 198 16.78 -22.53 -10.29
CA MET A 198 16.87 -22.59 -11.75
C MET A 198 17.11 -24.00 -12.30
N ILE A 199 17.87 -24.84 -11.59
CA ILE A 199 18.36 -26.13 -12.09
C ILE A 199 17.43 -27.29 -11.71
N VAL A 200 16.81 -27.23 -10.54
CA VAL A 200 16.09 -28.35 -9.92
C VAL A 200 14.59 -28.13 -9.87
N ASP A 201 14.13 -26.89 -9.64
CA ASP A 201 12.70 -26.62 -9.48
C ASP A 201 11.92 -26.86 -10.78
N ARG A 202 10.85 -27.66 -10.69
CA ARG A 202 10.00 -28.03 -11.83
C ARG A 202 9.34 -26.83 -12.51
N TYR A 203 9.06 -25.75 -11.79
CA TYR A 203 8.43 -24.54 -12.34
C TYR A 203 9.43 -23.66 -13.09
N MET A 204 10.72 -23.90 -12.92
CA MET A 204 11.82 -23.24 -13.64
C MET A 204 12.40 -24.12 -14.75
N LYS A 205 11.75 -25.26 -15.06
CA LYS A 205 12.14 -26.11 -16.17
C LYS A 205 12.27 -25.29 -17.46
N GLU A 206 13.37 -25.49 -18.19
CA GLU A 206 13.71 -24.78 -19.44
C GLU A 206 13.92 -23.26 -19.26
N CYS A 207 14.02 -22.74 -18.03
CA CYS A 207 14.32 -21.32 -17.82
C CYS A 207 15.73 -20.92 -18.30
N LEU A 208 16.67 -21.88 -18.29
CA LEU A 208 18.05 -21.73 -18.76
C LEU A 208 18.19 -22.26 -20.20
N PRO A 209 18.82 -21.50 -21.12
CA PRO A 209 19.09 -21.95 -22.48
C PRO A 209 20.21 -23.00 -22.51
N GLU A 210 19.87 -24.22 -22.90
CA GLU A 210 20.76 -25.39 -22.98
C GLU A 210 21.99 -25.16 -23.87
N GLU A 211 21.96 -24.20 -24.79
CA GLU A 211 23.09 -23.89 -25.67
C GLU A 211 24.19 -23.11 -24.95
N THR A 212 23.87 -22.43 -23.84
CA THR A 212 24.80 -21.51 -23.17
C THR A 212 24.93 -21.70 -21.66
N ILE A 213 23.95 -22.34 -21.01
CA ILE A 213 24.00 -22.67 -19.58
C ILE A 213 23.52 -24.11 -19.39
N ASN A 214 24.47 -25.03 -19.22
CA ASN A 214 24.25 -26.45 -18.98
C ASN A 214 25.41 -27.03 -18.17
N ASP A 215 25.34 -28.32 -17.83
CA ASP A 215 26.34 -29.02 -17.02
C ASP A 215 27.67 -29.32 -17.75
N LYS A 216 27.73 -29.18 -19.07
CA LYS A 216 28.98 -29.26 -19.86
C LYS A 216 29.75 -27.94 -19.83
N ILE A 217 29.04 -26.81 -19.78
CA ILE A 217 29.62 -25.46 -19.74
C ILE A 217 29.95 -25.05 -18.29
N TYR A 218 29.08 -25.41 -17.33
CA TYR A 218 29.24 -25.09 -15.90
C TYR A 218 29.28 -26.35 -15.01
N PRO A 219 30.18 -27.30 -15.28
CA PRO A 219 30.18 -28.60 -14.60
C PRO A 219 30.33 -28.50 -13.08
N LYS A 220 31.09 -27.53 -12.55
CA LYS A 220 31.33 -27.42 -11.11
C LYS A 220 30.13 -26.86 -10.38
N VAL A 221 29.46 -25.85 -10.95
CA VAL A 221 28.21 -25.30 -10.38
C VAL A 221 27.13 -26.37 -10.32
N TYR A 222 26.87 -27.09 -11.42
CA TYR A 222 25.87 -28.15 -11.45
C TYR A 222 26.24 -29.30 -10.49
N ALA A 223 27.52 -29.66 -10.40
CA ALA A 223 27.97 -30.68 -9.43
C ALA A 223 27.78 -30.22 -7.98
N TRP A 224 28.06 -28.96 -7.65
CA TRP A 224 27.84 -28.39 -6.32
C TRP A 224 26.35 -28.39 -5.94
N VAL A 225 25.46 -27.95 -6.84
CA VAL A 225 24.00 -27.96 -6.61
C VAL A 225 23.49 -29.38 -6.37
N ARG A 226 23.89 -30.34 -7.20
CA ARG A 226 23.51 -31.76 -7.02
C ARG A 226 23.99 -32.30 -5.68
N ARG A 227 25.27 -32.10 -5.35
CA ARG A 227 25.88 -32.56 -4.10
C ARG A 227 25.19 -31.97 -2.87
N PHE A 228 24.88 -30.66 -2.91
CA PHE A 228 24.14 -29.99 -1.85
C PHE A 228 22.76 -30.62 -1.67
N MET A 229 22.01 -30.83 -2.75
CA MET A 229 20.67 -31.43 -2.68
C MET A 229 20.67 -32.90 -2.24
N GLU A 230 21.67 -33.67 -2.66
CA GLU A 230 21.87 -35.05 -2.17
C GLU A 230 22.05 -35.07 -0.65
N LYS A 231 22.90 -34.18 -0.11
CA LYS A 231 23.13 -34.07 1.34
C LYS A 231 21.88 -33.62 2.09
N VAL A 232 21.14 -32.66 1.55
CA VAL A 232 19.86 -32.18 2.11
C VAL A 232 18.84 -33.31 2.16
N GLU A 233 18.66 -34.06 1.08
CA GLU A 233 17.69 -35.16 1.01
C GLU A 233 18.10 -36.37 1.86
N GLU A 234 19.40 -36.67 1.97
CA GLU A 234 19.93 -37.64 2.94
C GLU A 234 19.53 -37.26 4.37
N LYS A 235 19.79 -36.01 4.76
CA LYS A 235 19.49 -35.52 6.10
C LYS A 235 18.00 -35.46 6.39
N LYS A 236 17.20 -34.97 5.46
CA LYS A 236 15.74 -34.93 5.57
C LYS A 236 15.14 -36.31 5.83
N LYS A 237 15.61 -37.36 5.16
CA LYS A 237 15.17 -38.75 5.39
C LYS A 237 15.51 -39.27 6.78
N SER A 238 16.58 -38.75 7.39
CA SER A 238 16.99 -39.12 8.75
C SER A 238 16.25 -38.34 9.83
N CYS A 239 15.61 -37.22 9.49
CA CYS A 239 14.83 -36.40 10.42
C CYS A 239 13.42 -36.98 10.64
N PRO A 240 12.82 -36.80 11.82
CA PRO A 240 11.40 -37.06 12.02
C PRO A 240 10.55 -36.20 11.08
N THR A 241 9.44 -36.77 10.58
CA THR A 241 8.42 -36.00 9.86
C THR A 241 7.84 -34.93 10.80
N PRO A 242 7.78 -33.65 10.38
CA PRO A 242 7.23 -32.60 11.23
C PRO A 242 5.74 -32.83 11.47
N ILE A 243 5.27 -32.47 12.66
CA ILE A 243 3.83 -32.45 12.96
C ILE A 243 3.24 -31.18 12.35
N THR A 244 2.22 -31.36 11.50
CA THR A 244 1.45 -30.25 10.93
C THR A 244 0.36 -29.80 11.92
N LEU A 245 0.41 -28.54 12.32
CA LEU A 245 -0.56 -27.89 13.20
C LEU A 245 -1.58 -27.11 12.39
N ASP A 246 -2.85 -27.20 12.78
CA ASP A 246 -3.87 -26.24 12.36
C ASP A 246 -3.70 -24.88 13.08
N GLY A 247 -4.39 -23.85 12.57
CA GLY A 247 -4.26 -22.49 13.10
C GLY A 247 -4.70 -22.34 14.56
N GLU A 248 -5.67 -23.12 15.02
CA GLU A 248 -6.17 -23.04 16.41
C GLU A 248 -5.18 -23.67 17.38
N THR A 249 -4.69 -24.87 17.06
CA THR A 249 -3.68 -25.59 17.86
C THR A 249 -2.38 -24.80 17.91
N MET A 250 -1.93 -24.28 16.77
CA MET A 250 -0.75 -23.41 16.70
C MET A 250 -0.91 -22.18 17.60
N ALA A 251 -2.03 -21.44 17.48
CA ALA A 251 -2.25 -20.23 18.26
C ALA A 251 -2.30 -20.54 19.76
N SER A 252 -3.02 -21.59 20.16
CA SER A 252 -3.11 -22.04 21.56
C SER A 252 -1.73 -22.38 22.13
N GLN A 253 -0.91 -23.12 21.37
CA GLN A 253 0.44 -23.47 21.79
C GLN A 253 1.35 -22.24 21.96
N MET A 254 1.29 -21.27 21.05
CA MET A 254 2.09 -20.05 21.15
C MET A 254 1.65 -19.16 22.33
N MET A 255 0.34 -18.99 22.54
CA MET A 255 -0.17 -18.13 23.62
C MET A 255 0.11 -18.69 25.01
N SER A 256 0.14 -20.02 25.14
CA SER A 256 0.42 -20.75 26.39
C SER A 256 1.91 -20.95 26.67
N ALA A 257 2.80 -20.67 25.71
CA ALA A 257 4.23 -20.84 25.89
C ALA A 257 4.77 -19.92 27.00
N SER A 258 5.63 -20.48 27.86
CA SER A 258 6.28 -19.80 28.98
C SER A 258 7.76 -19.50 28.72
N SER A 259 8.15 -19.37 27.45
CA SER A 259 9.54 -19.11 27.06
C SER A 259 10.01 -17.72 27.51
N PRO A 260 11.27 -17.58 27.97
CA PRO A 260 11.85 -16.27 28.24
C PRO A 260 11.95 -15.48 26.92
N PHE A 261 11.64 -14.18 27.01
CA PHE A 261 11.81 -13.24 25.91
C PHE A 261 13.27 -13.21 25.43
N ASP A 262 13.48 -13.26 24.12
CA ASP A 262 14.81 -13.10 23.52
C ASP A 262 15.22 -11.61 23.54
N ASP A 263 15.74 -11.16 24.69
CA ASP A 263 16.13 -9.77 24.92
C ASP A 263 17.41 -9.40 24.17
N ILE A 264 17.25 -8.58 23.12
CA ILE A 264 18.35 -8.06 22.30
C ILE A 264 18.93 -6.74 22.82
N GLY A 265 18.44 -6.25 23.96
CA GLY A 265 18.77 -4.94 24.50
C GLY A 265 18.12 -3.77 23.74
N PHE A 266 18.52 -2.55 24.10
CA PHE A 266 18.00 -1.32 23.51
C PHE A 266 19.13 -0.30 23.28
N VAL A 267 19.46 -0.03 22.02
CA VAL A 267 20.43 1.01 21.64
C VAL A 267 19.83 2.41 21.82
N ASN A 268 20.60 3.32 22.42
CA ASN A 268 20.13 4.67 22.75
C ASN A 268 20.51 5.73 21.69
N ASP A 269 21.46 5.40 20.82
CA ASP A 269 22.00 6.25 19.76
C ASP A 269 21.44 5.90 18.36
N ASP A 270 20.28 5.24 18.32
CA ASP A 270 19.61 4.91 17.06
C ASP A 270 19.17 6.18 16.30
N PRO A 271 19.48 6.29 14.99
CA PRO A 271 19.16 7.49 14.21
C PRO A 271 17.66 7.73 14.02
N LEU A 272 16.81 6.71 14.22
CA LEU A 272 15.35 6.84 14.16
C LEU A 272 14.75 7.30 15.49
N ALA A 273 15.58 7.45 16.54
CA ALA A 273 15.23 8.01 17.85
C ALA A 273 14.00 7.35 18.50
N PHE A 274 13.85 6.04 18.32
CA PHE A 274 12.82 5.24 18.99
C PHE A 274 13.15 5.04 20.47
N LYS A 275 12.10 4.91 21.27
CA LYS A 275 12.16 4.57 22.69
C LYS A 275 11.41 3.27 22.93
N SER A 276 11.82 2.52 23.96
CA SER A 276 11.05 1.38 24.44
C SER A 276 9.62 1.83 24.77
N GLY A 277 8.64 1.06 24.32
CA GLY A 277 7.21 1.36 24.43
C GLY A 277 6.62 2.21 23.29
N ASP A 278 7.43 2.75 22.37
CA ASP A 278 6.88 3.45 21.20
C ASP A 278 6.04 2.48 20.37
N GLU A 279 4.77 2.83 20.11
CA GLU A 279 3.91 2.09 19.19
C GLU A 279 4.38 2.33 17.75
N VAL A 280 4.62 1.26 16.99
CA VAL A 280 5.13 1.35 15.62
C VAL A 280 4.46 0.38 14.65
N HIS A 281 4.55 0.74 13.37
CA HIS A 281 4.37 -0.14 12.23
C HIS A 281 5.74 -0.60 11.72
N VAL A 282 5.89 -1.90 11.51
CA VAL A 282 7.08 -2.51 10.91
C VAL A 282 6.68 -3.24 9.63
N PHE A 283 7.39 -2.96 8.55
CA PHE A 283 7.12 -3.55 7.22
C PHE A 283 8.40 -3.55 6.37
N PRO A 284 8.52 -4.43 5.37
CA PRO A 284 9.67 -4.43 4.45
C PRO A 284 9.79 -3.10 3.70
N SER A 285 11.00 -2.62 3.46
CA SER A 285 11.25 -1.42 2.64
C SER A 285 11.46 -1.74 1.15
N ASP A 286 11.69 -3.00 0.80
CA ASP A 286 11.94 -3.50 -0.55
C ASP A 286 10.62 -3.80 -1.30
N TYR A 287 10.01 -4.96 -1.05
CA TYR A 287 8.76 -5.44 -1.62
C TYR A 287 7.88 -6.04 -0.51
N GLY A 288 6.57 -6.11 -0.72
CA GLY A 288 5.62 -6.59 0.29
C GLY A 288 5.29 -5.58 1.38
N GLN A 289 5.48 -4.28 1.11
CA GLN A 289 5.26 -3.16 2.04
C GLN A 289 3.81 -3.08 2.59
N VAL A 290 2.85 -3.70 1.90
CA VAL A 290 1.44 -3.79 2.29
C VAL A 290 1.18 -4.73 3.48
N GLY A 291 2.12 -5.62 3.83
CA GLY A 291 2.03 -6.47 5.01
C GLY A 291 2.68 -5.80 6.20
N VAL A 292 1.87 -5.14 7.03
CA VAL A 292 2.34 -4.29 8.14
C VAL A 292 2.04 -4.97 9.47
N SER A 293 3.08 -5.23 10.26
CA SER A 293 2.93 -5.64 11.66
C SER A 293 2.93 -4.41 12.56
N ARG A 294 2.14 -4.45 13.64
CA ARG A 294 2.01 -3.36 14.62
C ARG A 294 2.30 -3.87 16.03
N GLY A 295 2.97 -3.03 16.83
CA GLY A 295 3.21 -3.30 18.24
C GLY A 295 4.07 -2.24 18.90
N ALA A 296 4.27 -2.36 20.21
CA ALA A 296 5.16 -1.52 20.99
C ALA A 296 6.61 -2.01 20.87
N ILE A 297 7.58 -1.13 20.59
CA ILE A 297 8.99 -1.53 20.54
C ILE A 297 9.45 -1.96 21.93
N ILE A 298 9.95 -3.18 22.06
CA ILE A 298 10.52 -3.71 23.30
C ILE A 298 12.01 -4.02 23.19
N GLY A 299 12.54 -4.19 21.97
CA GLY A 299 13.96 -4.42 21.71
C GLY A 299 14.43 -3.66 20.48
N LEU A 300 15.64 -3.12 20.54
CA LEU A 300 16.25 -2.36 19.45
C LEU A 300 17.76 -2.52 19.44
N SER A 301 18.31 -3.07 18.37
CA SER A 301 19.74 -3.14 18.11
C SER A 301 20.07 -2.59 16.72
N THR A 302 21.35 -2.56 16.37
CA THR A 302 21.78 -2.20 15.00
C THR A 302 21.26 -3.17 13.94
N ASN A 303 20.97 -4.41 14.34
CA ASN A 303 20.64 -5.49 13.41
C ASN A 303 19.18 -5.94 13.49
N GLU A 304 18.49 -5.67 14.59
CA GLU A 304 17.17 -6.22 14.88
C GLU A 304 16.27 -5.22 15.60
N VAL A 305 14.96 -5.28 15.32
CA VAL A 305 13.91 -4.61 16.09
C VAL A 305 12.90 -5.65 16.56
N VAL A 306 12.45 -5.50 17.80
CA VAL A 306 11.41 -6.37 18.37
C VAL A 306 10.23 -5.52 18.83
N ILE A 307 9.03 -5.91 18.38
CA ILE A 307 7.78 -5.29 18.80
C ILE A 307 6.91 -6.31 19.53
N GLN A 308 6.24 -5.89 20.59
CA GLN A 308 5.19 -6.67 21.23
C GLN A 308 3.84 -6.33 20.59
N ASN A 309 3.17 -7.32 19.98
CA ASN A 309 1.86 -7.11 19.37
C ASN A 309 0.72 -7.16 20.41
N ASP A 310 -0.51 -6.93 19.96
CA ASP A 310 -1.72 -6.92 20.81
C ASP A 310 -2.08 -8.31 21.41
N LYS A 311 -1.46 -9.38 20.91
CA LYS A 311 -1.58 -10.75 21.44
C LYS A 311 -0.49 -11.08 22.47
N GLY A 312 0.42 -10.15 22.73
CA GLY A 312 1.55 -10.37 23.65
C GLY A 312 2.64 -11.28 23.06
N LEU A 313 2.68 -11.45 21.73
CA LEU A 313 3.79 -12.09 21.03
C LEU A 313 4.87 -11.07 20.70
N TYR A 314 6.11 -11.54 20.64
CA TYR A 314 7.27 -10.73 20.31
C TYR A 314 7.62 -10.96 18.84
N LEU A 315 7.44 -9.94 18.01
CA LEU A 315 7.71 -10.02 16.58
C LEU A 315 9.08 -9.42 16.29
N HIS A 316 9.98 -10.25 15.81
CA HIS A 316 11.36 -9.92 15.51
C HIS A 316 11.55 -9.66 14.02
N PHE A 317 12.20 -8.56 13.68
CA PHE A 317 12.51 -8.17 12.31
C PHE A 317 13.96 -7.72 12.20
N PRO A 318 14.69 -8.06 11.12
CA PRO A 318 15.98 -7.46 10.88
C PRO A 318 15.81 -5.96 10.59
N ARG A 319 16.83 -5.15 10.91
CA ARG A 319 16.84 -3.71 10.56
C ARG A 319 17.09 -3.48 9.07
N TRP A 320 17.86 -4.37 8.45
CA TRP A 320 18.18 -4.30 7.03
C TRP A 320 16.95 -4.62 6.18
N ASN A 321 16.61 -3.76 5.23
CA ASN A 321 15.42 -3.84 4.37
C ASN A 321 14.06 -3.82 5.10
N PHE A 322 14.01 -3.24 6.30
CA PHE A 322 12.75 -2.97 7.00
C PHE A 322 12.64 -1.50 7.35
N SER A 323 11.41 -0.99 7.25
CA SER A 323 11.02 0.34 7.70
C SER A 323 10.21 0.21 8.98
N ILE A 324 10.55 1.08 9.93
CA ILE A 324 9.83 1.23 11.20
C ILE A 324 9.24 2.65 11.19
N LYS A 325 7.94 2.78 11.40
CA LYS A 325 7.25 4.08 11.47
C LYS A 325 6.45 4.16 12.76
N LYS A 326 6.58 5.26 13.51
CA LYS A 326 5.71 5.49 14.68
C LYS A 326 4.25 5.43 14.28
N VAL A 327 3.47 4.65 15.01
CA VAL A 327 2.03 4.83 15.05
C VAL A 327 1.81 6.13 15.81
N PRO A 328 1.12 7.12 15.25
CA PRO A 328 0.80 8.34 15.98
C PRO A 328 0.10 7.95 17.28
N SER A 329 0.74 8.18 18.43
CA SER A 329 0.10 7.96 19.71
C SER A 329 -1.11 8.89 19.78
N LEU A 330 -2.29 8.33 20.02
CA LEU A 330 -3.42 9.07 20.56
C LEU A 330 -3.09 9.44 22.01
N SER A 331 -2.05 10.24 22.22
CA SER A 331 -1.79 10.86 23.50
C SER A 331 -2.79 12.00 23.66
N THR A 332 -3.61 11.89 24.69
CA THR A 332 -4.33 13.00 25.32
C THR A 332 -3.31 14.04 25.80
N SER A 333 -2.81 14.85 24.88
CA SER A 333 -2.07 16.07 25.12
C SER A 333 -2.33 16.99 23.94
N THR A 334 -2.63 18.23 24.26
CA THR A 334 -3.10 19.31 23.39
C THR A 334 -2.38 19.31 22.03
N PRO A 335 -3.12 19.33 20.90
CA PRO A 335 -2.54 19.15 19.57
C PRO A 335 -1.51 20.24 19.28
N SER A 336 -0.25 19.84 19.05
CA SER A 336 0.61 20.62 18.17
C SER A 336 -0.05 20.55 16.79
N GLN A 337 -0.62 21.67 16.35
CA GLN A 337 -1.34 21.80 15.09
C GLN A 337 -0.57 21.13 13.95
N LYS A 338 -1.23 20.22 13.21
CA LYS A 338 -0.78 19.88 11.84
C LYS A 338 -0.51 21.21 11.15
N GLN A 339 0.71 21.43 10.66
CA GLN A 339 1.00 22.63 9.89
C GLN A 339 0.10 22.60 8.65
N ILE A 340 -0.89 23.47 8.60
CA ILE A 340 -1.81 23.55 7.48
C ILE A 340 -1.04 24.19 6.32
N PRO A 341 -0.86 23.50 5.19
CA PRO A 341 -0.12 24.06 4.06
C PRO A 341 -0.88 25.25 3.51
N LYS A 342 -0.15 26.20 2.90
CA LYS A 342 -0.84 27.17 2.04
C LYS A 342 -1.38 26.44 0.83
N MET A 343 -2.56 26.83 0.40
CA MET A 343 -3.26 26.22 -0.72
C MET A 343 -3.72 27.30 -1.68
N ARG A 344 -3.84 26.93 -2.95
CA ARG A 344 -4.44 27.77 -4.00
C ARG A 344 -5.61 27.05 -4.62
N LEU A 345 -6.82 27.61 -4.52
CA LEU A 345 -8.01 27.06 -5.15
C LEU A 345 -8.22 27.75 -6.50
N ILE A 346 -8.11 26.97 -7.57
CA ILE A 346 -8.45 27.35 -8.94
C ILE A 346 -9.97 27.20 -9.09
N TYR A 347 -10.65 28.32 -9.35
CA TYR A 347 -12.05 28.47 -8.95
C TYR A 347 -12.82 29.39 -9.92
N HIS A 348 -14.15 29.28 -9.89
CA HIS A 348 -15.04 30.32 -10.39
C HIS A 348 -16.30 30.37 -9.50
N PRO A 349 -16.80 31.54 -9.07
CA PRO A 349 -17.92 31.63 -8.11
C PRO A 349 -19.22 31.03 -8.65
N ALA A 350 -19.42 31.04 -9.98
CA ALA A 350 -20.58 30.43 -10.61
C ALA A 350 -20.56 28.88 -10.62
N SER A 351 -19.45 28.23 -10.27
CA SER A 351 -19.35 26.76 -10.22
C SER A 351 -19.89 26.24 -8.89
N PRO A 352 -20.95 25.40 -8.90
CA PRO A 352 -21.52 24.86 -7.66
C PRO A 352 -20.53 23.89 -6.99
N TYR A 353 -19.72 23.15 -7.74
CA TYR A 353 -18.64 22.33 -7.18
C TYR A 353 -17.59 23.15 -6.44
N THR A 354 -17.24 24.32 -6.99
CA THR A 354 -16.29 25.22 -6.35
C THR A 354 -16.90 25.79 -5.07
N ARG A 355 -18.17 26.19 -5.11
CA ARG A 355 -18.88 26.67 -3.92
C ARG A 355 -18.92 25.60 -2.83
N LYS A 356 -19.20 24.34 -3.16
CA LYS A 356 -19.15 23.20 -2.23
C LYS A 356 -17.80 23.13 -1.52
N VAL A 357 -16.70 23.13 -2.26
CA VAL A 357 -15.34 23.06 -1.70
C VAL A 357 -15.05 24.24 -0.78
N PHE A 358 -15.31 25.47 -1.24
CA PHE A 358 -14.92 26.66 -0.50
C PHE A 358 -15.85 26.92 0.71
N MET A 359 -17.12 26.54 0.62
CA MET A 359 -18.04 26.57 1.74
C MET A 359 -17.62 25.57 2.82
N LEU A 360 -17.20 24.35 2.45
CA LEU A 360 -16.60 23.40 3.40
C LEU A 360 -15.31 23.95 4.02
N ALA A 361 -14.45 24.60 3.25
CA ALA A 361 -13.24 25.22 3.80
C ALA A 361 -13.57 26.31 4.85
N HIS A 362 -14.68 27.03 4.71
CA HIS A 362 -15.16 27.95 5.74
C HIS A 362 -15.70 27.21 6.98
N GLU A 363 -16.46 26.13 6.79
CA GLU A 363 -16.95 25.29 7.90
C GLU A 363 -15.81 24.73 8.74
N LEU A 364 -14.71 24.34 8.09
CA LEU A 364 -13.53 23.75 8.72
C LEU A 364 -12.48 24.78 9.19
N ASP A 365 -12.76 26.08 9.07
CA ASP A 365 -11.81 27.17 9.36
C ASP A 365 -10.47 27.07 8.58
N LEU A 366 -10.52 26.46 7.39
CA LEU A 366 -9.39 26.30 6.48
C LEU A 366 -9.33 27.37 5.39
N ALA A 367 -10.41 28.13 5.18
CA ALA A 367 -10.48 29.16 4.13
C ALA A 367 -9.35 30.21 4.23
N LYS A 368 -8.86 30.50 5.43
CA LYS A 368 -7.74 31.44 5.67
C LYS A 368 -6.39 30.97 5.12
N TYR A 369 -6.26 29.68 4.80
CA TYR A 369 -5.07 29.10 4.18
C TYR A 369 -5.20 28.96 2.65
N ILE A 370 -6.34 29.35 2.09
CA ILE A 370 -6.65 29.21 0.67
C ILE A 370 -6.57 30.57 -0.02
N THR A 371 -5.64 30.69 -0.96
CA THR A 371 -5.64 31.75 -1.97
C THR A 371 -6.55 31.35 -3.13
N LEU A 372 -7.16 32.34 -3.78
CA LEU A 372 -8.17 32.12 -4.81
C LEU A 372 -7.64 32.57 -6.17
N GLN A 373 -7.62 31.66 -7.15
CA GLN A 373 -7.28 31.96 -8.54
C GLN A 373 -8.52 31.78 -9.42
N LYS A 374 -9.12 32.90 -9.81
CA LYS A 374 -10.29 32.89 -10.67
C LYS A 374 -9.91 32.51 -12.10
N VAL A 375 -10.66 31.59 -12.68
CA VAL A 375 -10.48 31.11 -14.05
C VAL A 375 -11.82 30.88 -14.74
N VAL A 376 -11.81 30.82 -16.06
CA VAL A 376 -12.94 30.34 -16.87
C VAL A 376 -12.49 29.16 -17.73
N VAL A 377 -13.26 28.07 -17.70
CA VAL A 377 -12.99 26.84 -18.47
C VAL A 377 -14.22 26.36 -19.21
N CYS A 378 -14.02 25.89 -20.45
CA CYS A 378 -15.07 25.36 -21.31
C CYS A 378 -14.47 24.35 -22.30
N PRO A 379 -15.09 23.19 -22.54
CA PRO A 379 -14.50 22.14 -23.40
C PRO A 379 -14.40 22.53 -24.88
N VAL A 380 -15.06 23.62 -25.30
CA VAL A 380 -14.97 24.16 -26.66
C VAL A 380 -14.41 25.58 -26.64
N PRO A 381 -13.74 26.03 -27.71
CA PRO A 381 -13.37 27.43 -27.84
C PRO A 381 -14.60 28.34 -27.73
N PHE A 382 -14.64 29.16 -26.68
CA PHE A 382 -15.69 30.12 -26.39
C PHE A 382 -15.08 31.32 -25.64
N PRO A 383 -14.83 32.45 -26.31
CA PRO A 383 -14.20 33.63 -25.70
C PRO A 383 -14.91 34.06 -24.42
N GLY A 384 -14.14 34.31 -23.35
CA GLY A 384 -14.67 34.65 -22.02
C GLY A 384 -15.14 33.45 -21.19
N TRP A 385 -15.08 32.23 -21.74
CA TRP A 385 -15.44 30.98 -21.04
C TRP A 385 -14.38 29.89 -21.14
N SER A 386 -13.52 29.89 -22.15
CA SER A 386 -12.45 28.88 -22.34
C SER A 386 -11.03 29.43 -22.13
N ASP A 387 -10.91 30.68 -21.70
CA ASP A 387 -9.67 31.47 -21.78
C ASP A 387 -8.52 30.89 -20.93
N ASN A 388 -8.83 30.11 -19.89
CA ASN A 388 -7.83 29.52 -18.99
C ASN A 388 -7.68 28.01 -19.13
N ASN A 389 -8.19 27.39 -20.19
CA ASN A 389 -8.12 25.92 -20.34
C ASN A 389 -6.68 25.39 -20.23
N ALA A 390 -5.73 26.04 -20.92
CA ALA A 390 -4.33 25.64 -20.87
C ALA A 390 -3.73 25.76 -19.46
N ASP A 391 -4.02 26.87 -18.76
CA ASP A 391 -3.52 27.11 -17.40
C ASP A 391 -4.04 26.09 -16.39
N VAL A 392 -5.33 25.72 -16.51
CA VAL A 392 -5.96 24.73 -15.63
C VAL A 392 -5.49 23.32 -15.95
N SER A 393 -5.24 23.01 -17.23
CA SER A 393 -4.81 21.67 -17.66
C SER A 393 -3.48 21.19 -17.06
N VAL A 394 -2.65 22.13 -16.61
CA VAL A 394 -1.38 21.86 -15.90
C VAL A 394 -1.62 21.14 -14.57
N TYR A 395 -2.69 21.50 -13.85
CA TYR A 395 -3.01 20.95 -12.52
C TYR A 395 -4.18 19.96 -12.54
N ASN A 396 -5.05 20.06 -13.54
CA ASN A 396 -6.15 19.15 -13.73
C ASN A 396 -6.27 18.82 -15.22
N PRO A 397 -5.80 17.66 -15.69
CA PRO A 397 -5.81 17.31 -17.11
C PRO A 397 -7.22 17.27 -17.72
N MET A 398 -8.26 17.14 -16.89
CA MET A 398 -9.66 17.21 -17.33
C MET A 398 -10.14 18.63 -17.62
N THR A 399 -9.33 19.66 -17.32
CA THR A 399 -9.67 21.08 -17.47
C THR A 399 -10.99 21.44 -16.77
N LYS A 400 -11.18 20.93 -15.55
CA LYS A 400 -12.36 21.17 -14.71
C LYS A 400 -11.98 21.95 -13.46
N ILE A 401 -12.94 22.72 -12.97
CA ILE A 401 -12.88 23.39 -11.67
C ILE A 401 -13.92 22.76 -10.73
N PRO A 402 -13.64 22.68 -9.41
CA PRO A 402 -12.46 23.19 -8.72
C PRO A 402 -11.21 22.30 -8.88
N CYS A 403 -10.05 22.91 -8.70
CA CYS A 403 -8.76 22.24 -8.49
C CYS A 403 -8.03 22.96 -7.35
N LEU A 404 -7.68 22.24 -6.29
CA LEU A 404 -6.94 22.76 -5.15
C LEU A 404 -5.46 22.41 -5.34
N VAL A 405 -4.56 23.38 -5.21
CA VAL A 405 -3.10 23.17 -5.32
C VAL A 405 -2.45 23.51 -3.98
N PRO A 406 -2.27 22.53 -3.09
CA PRO A 406 -1.47 22.65 -1.87
C PRO A 406 0.03 22.77 -2.15
N GLU A 407 0.79 23.40 -1.25
CA GLU A 407 2.27 23.44 -1.33
C GLU A 407 2.92 22.05 -1.31
N ASP A 408 2.32 21.10 -0.60
CA ASP A 408 2.79 19.71 -0.47
C ASP A 408 2.35 18.79 -1.61
N ILE A 409 1.42 19.24 -2.47
CA ILE A 409 0.91 18.47 -3.62
C ILE A 409 0.90 19.41 -4.84
N PRO A 410 2.08 19.67 -5.46
CA PRO A 410 2.22 20.67 -6.51
C PRO A 410 1.44 20.35 -7.79
N ASP A 411 1.15 19.06 -8.03
CA ASP A 411 0.36 18.58 -9.18
C ASP A 411 -1.14 18.86 -9.03
N GLY A 412 -1.60 19.28 -7.85
CA GLY A 412 -2.99 19.59 -7.57
C GLY A 412 -3.85 18.40 -7.17
N VAL A 413 -4.86 18.68 -6.35
CA VAL A 413 -5.97 17.80 -5.96
C VAL A 413 -7.20 18.27 -6.72
N PHE A 414 -7.70 17.44 -7.63
CA PHE A 414 -8.91 17.70 -8.42
C PHE A 414 -9.95 16.59 -8.21
N ASP A 415 -11.17 16.85 -8.66
CA ASP A 415 -12.42 16.22 -8.18
C ASP A 415 -12.89 16.79 -6.82
N SER A 416 -14.11 17.33 -6.81
CA SER A 416 -14.64 18.04 -5.64
C SER A 416 -14.81 17.14 -4.41
N LYS A 417 -15.01 15.83 -4.56
CA LYS A 417 -15.07 14.90 -3.42
C LYS A 417 -13.69 14.65 -2.84
N ALA A 418 -12.69 14.44 -3.70
CA ALA A 418 -11.30 14.26 -3.29
C ALA A 418 -10.78 15.51 -2.56
N ILE A 419 -11.11 16.71 -3.06
CA ILE A 419 -10.77 17.96 -2.38
C ILE A 419 -11.46 18.07 -1.01
N CYS A 420 -12.76 17.74 -0.93
CA CYS A 420 -13.46 17.76 0.36
C CYS A 420 -12.85 16.78 1.37
N GLU A 421 -12.50 15.56 0.94
CA GLU A 421 -11.83 14.56 1.80
C GLU A 421 -10.45 15.03 2.26
N TYR A 422 -9.69 15.69 1.38
CA TYR A 422 -8.41 16.31 1.72
C TYR A 422 -8.59 17.41 2.79
N LEU A 423 -9.59 18.29 2.65
CA LEU A 423 -9.88 19.35 3.64
C LEU A 423 -10.34 18.76 4.98
N GLU A 424 -11.22 17.76 4.97
CA GLU A 424 -11.68 17.03 6.17
C GLU A 424 -10.48 16.37 6.88
N ASN A 425 -9.54 15.80 6.13
CA ASN A 425 -8.31 15.23 6.69
C ASN A 425 -7.37 16.29 7.31
N LEU A 426 -7.23 17.46 6.69
CA LEU A 426 -6.46 18.59 7.25
C LEU A 426 -7.07 19.10 8.55
N ALA A 427 -8.40 19.23 8.58
CA ALA A 427 -9.16 19.61 9.77
C ALA A 427 -9.25 18.48 10.82
N SER A 428 -8.69 17.30 10.52
CA SER A 428 -8.71 16.12 11.40
C SER A 428 -10.13 15.71 11.81
N THR A 429 -11.11 15.88 10.91
CA THR A 429 -12.48 15.44 11.15
C THR A 429 -12.56 13.92 11.01
N THR A 430 -13.06 13.25 12.04
CA THR A 430 -13.32 11.81 12.01
C THR A 430 -14.82 11.54 12.01
N ARG A 431 -15.28 10.60 11.17
CA ARG A 431 -16.68 10.18 11.11
C ARG A 431 -16.78 8.67 11.28
N THR A 432 -17.70 8.23 12.12
CA THR A 432 -18.04 6.82 12.27
C THR A 432 -18.74 6.33 11.00
N LYS A 433 -18.26 5.25 10.40
CA LYS A 433 -18.79 4.68 9.15
C LYS A 433 -20.01 3.77 9.39
N ASP A 434 -21.03 4.32 10.05
CA ASP A 434 -22.29 3.64 10.34
C ASP A 434 -23.33 3.80 9.20
N THR A 435 -24.55 3.31 9.41
CA THR A 435 -25.65 3.44 8.45
C THR A 435 -25.96 4.90 8.09
N LYS A 436 -25.91 5.81 9.07
CA LYS A 436 -26.21 7.24 8.86
C LYS A 436 -25.14 7.90 7.99
N TYR A 437 -23.88 7.53 8.19
CA TYR A 437 -22.78 7.95 7.32
C TYR A 437 -23.05 7.57 5.86
N TRP A 438 -23.42 6.32 5.58
CA TRP A 438 -23.69 5.88 4.20
C TRP A 438 -24.94 6.53 3.60
N GLN A 439 -25.97 6.80 4.42
CA GLN A 439 -27.13 7.57 3.97
C GLN A 439 -26.73 9.00 3.55
N LEU A 440 -25.95 9.71 4.36
CA LEU A 440 -25.46 11.06 4.03
C LEU A 440 -24.53 11.08 2.81
N ARG A 441 -23.59 10.12 2.71
CA ARG A 441 -22.73 9.98 1.52
C ARG A 441 -23.54 9.73 0.25
N THR A 442 -24.65 9.00 0.35
CA THR A 442 -25.56 8.79 -0.78
C THR A 442 -26.27 10.10 -1.19
N LEU A 443 -26.65 10.94 -0.22
CA LEU A 443 -27.23 12.26 -0.52
C LEU A 443 -26.20 13.22 -1.14
N HIS A 444 -24.93 13.16 -0.73
CA HIS A 444 -23.84 13.87 -1.43
C HIS A 444 -23.76 13.44 -2.90
N ALA A 445 -23.74 12.13 -3.16
CA ALA A 445 -23.72 11.62 -4.54
C ALA A 445 -24.96 12.08 -5.35
N CYS A 446 -26.13 12.13 -4.72
CA CYS A 446 -27.35 12.69 -5.31
C CYS A 446 -27.19 14.18 -5.66
N ALA A 447 -26.65 14.98 -4.73
CA ALA A 447 -26.37 16.40 -4.91
C ALA A 447 -25.38 16.65 -6.07
N ASP A 448 -24.32 15.85 -6.18
CA ASP A 448 -23.39 15.91 -7.31
C ASP A 448 -24.08 15.64 -8.64
N GLY A 449 -24.95 14.63 -8.70
CA GLY A 449 -25.74 14.33 -9.91
C GLY A 449 -26.71 15.46 -10.30
N MET A 450 -27.25 16.20 -9.33
CA MET A 450 -28.04 17.41 -9.60
C MET A 450 -27.18 18.54 -10.19
N MET A 451 -25.99 18.75 -9.64
CA MET A 451 -25.04 19.74 -10.15
C MET A 451 -24.55 19.39 -11.56
N ASP A 452 -24.32 18.10 -11.86
CA ASP A 452 -23.94 17.64 -13.20
C ASP A 452 -25.04 17.97 -14.22
N ALA A 453 -26.29 17.67 -13.86
CA ALA A 453 -27.46 17.98 -14.69
C ALA A 453 -27.59 19.49 -14.97
N ALA A 454 -27.34 20.33 -13.96
CA ALA A 454 -27.38 21.79 -14.12
C ALA A 454 -26.29 22.33 -15.03
N VAL A 455 -25.07 21.78 -14.97
CA VAL A 455 -23.96 22.15 -15.88
C VAL A 455 -24.30 21.76 -17.32
N LEU A 456 -24.88 20.58 -17.53
CA LEU A 456 -25.32 20.14 -18.85
C LEU A 456 -26.41 21.05 -19.44
N ILE A 457 -27.38 21.49 -18.62
CA ILE A 457 -28.38 22.49 -19.02
C ILE A 457 -27.70 23.82 -19.38
N ALA A 458 -26.70 24.26 -18.61
CA ALA A 458 -25.99 25.50 -18.87
C ALA A 458 -25.29 25.48 -20.24
N TYR A 459 -24.67 24.36 -20.64
CA TYR A 459 -24.04 24.24 -21.95
C TYR A 459 -25.05 24.22 -23.11
N GLU A 460 -26.20 23.54 -22.94
CA GLU A 460 -27.28 23.57 -23.93
C GLU A 460 -27.76 25.02 -24.15
N ILE A 461 -28.05 25.75 -23.07
CA ILE A 461 -28.63 27.10 -23.16
C ILE A 461 -27.60 28.14 -23.62
N ARG A 462 -26.39 28.12 -23.08
CA ARG A 462 -25.41 29.22 -23.27
C ARG A 462 -24.51 29.03 -24.48
N ILE A 463 -24.34 27.80 -24.97
CA ILE A 463 -23.43 27.51 -26.09
C ILE A 463 -24.21 26.94 -27.28
N ARG A 464 -25.03 25.91 -27.05
CA ARG A 464 -25.66 25.17 -28.16
C ARG A 464 -26.86 25.89 -28.74
N LYS A 465 -27.64 26.63 -27.93
CA LYS A 465 -28.80 27.40 -28.39
C LYS A 465 -28.47 28.39 -29.49
N GLU A 466 -27.47 29.25 -29.28
CA GLU A 466 -27.07 30.27 -30.27
C GLU A 466 -26.51 29.65 -31.56
N ARG A 467 -26.06 28.39 -31.50
CA ARG A 467 -25.58 27.62 -32.65
C ARG A 467 -26.69 26.80 -33.34
N GLY A 468 -27.95 26.90 -32.88
CA GLY A 468 -29.07 26.11 -33.41
C GLY A 468 -29.01 24.62 -33.07
N LEU A 469 -28.24 24.22 -32.04
CA LEU A 469 -28.00 22.83 -31.65
C LEU A 469 -28.74 22.43 -30.36
N LEU A 470 -29.71 23.23 -29.93
CA LEU A 470 -30.47 23.02 -28.71
C LEU A 470 -31.26 21.71 -28.77
N PHE A 471 -31.09 20.85 -27.77
CA PHE A 471 -31.90 19.63 -27.65
C PHE A 471 -32.86 19.72 -26.46
N GLU A 472 -34.13 20.05 -26.74
CA GLU A 472 -35.15 20.30 -25.71
C GLU A 472 -35.44 19.08 -24.83
N GLU A 473 -35.53 17.87 -25.39
CA GLU A 473 -35.77 16.65 -24.61
C GLU A 473 -34.61 16.35 -23.65
N TRP A 474 -33.39 16.74 -24.01
CA TRP A 474 -32.24 16.65 -23.11
C TRP A 474 -32.37 17.60 -21.94
N LEU A 475 -32.78 18.85 -22.19
CA LEU A 475 -33.04 19.82 -21.12
C LEU A 475 -34.07 19.29 -20.13
N GLU A 476 -35.18 18.75 -20.64
CA GLU A 476 -36.23 18.19 -19.79
C GLU A 476 -35.73 16.98 -19.00
N GLY A 477 -35.00 16.06 -19.63
CA GLY A 477 -34.39 14.92 -18.95
C GLY A 477 -33.44 15.33 -17.82
N GLN A 478 -32.66 16.40 -17.99
CA GLN A 478 -31.79 16.94 -16.93
C GLN A 478 -32.60 17.64 -15.83
N ARG A 479 -33.64 18.41 -16.16
CA ARG A 479 -34.55 19.02 -15.16
C ARG A 479 -35.20 17.95 -14.28
N GLN A 480 -35.67 16.87 -14.90
CA GLN A 480 -36.28 15.75 -14.18
C GLN A 480 -35.33 15.05 -13.21
N LYS A 481 -34.02 14.99 -13.50
CA LYS A 481 -33.03 14.49 -12.53
C LYS A 481 -32.92 15.41 -11.32
N ILE A 482 -32.91 16.73 -11.54
CA ILE A 482 -32.85 17.72 -10.45
C ILE A 482 -34.11 17.63 -9.59
N ILE A 483 -35.30 17.53 -10.21
CA ILE A 483 -36.59 17.39 -9.51
C ILE A 483 -36.60 16.13 -8.63
N ARG A 484 -36.27 14.95 -9.18
CA ARG A 484 -36.19 13.71 -8.39
C ARG A 484 -35.13 13.78 -7.29
N GLY A 485 -34.02 14.47 -7.54
CA GLY A 485 -33.00 14.74 -6.54
C GLY A 485 -33.56 15.56 -5.38
N LEU A 486 -34.25 16.66 -5.66
CA LEU A 486 -34.92 17.49 -4.66
C LEU A 486 -35.96 16.69 -3.85
N ASP A 487 -36.73 15.80 -4.48
CA ASP A 487 -37.69 14.93 -3.78
C ASP A 487 -37.00 13.95 -2.82
N ARG A 488 -35.83 13.44 -3.23
CA ARG A 488 -35.00 12.59 -2.36
C ARG A 488 -34.45 13.37 -1.16
N LEU A 489 -34.06 14.62 -1.35
CA LEU A 489 -33.58 15.51 -0.29
C LEU A 489 -34.71 15.91 0.67
N GLU A 490 -35.90 16.19 0.16
CA GLU A 490 -37.12 16.42 0.96
C GLU A 490 -37.43 15.22 1.86
N SER A 491 -37.41 14.00 1.30
CA SER A 491 -37.61 12.78 2.07
C SER A 491 -36.56 12.63 3.18
N ALA A 492 -35.30 12.98 2.90
CA ALA A 492 -34.21 12.88 3.87
C ALA A 492 -34.29 13.94 4.98
N ALA A 493 -34.76 15.15 4.66
CA ALA A 493 -35.08 16.18 5.64
C ALA A 493 -36.21 15.71 6.56
N LYS A 494 -37.31 15.22 5.97
CA LYS A 494 -38.47 14.70 6.71
C LYS A 494 -38.12 13.54 7.66
N SER A 495 -37.25 12.63 7.22
CA SER A 495 -36.88 11.44 8.01
C SER A 495 -35.72 11.69 9.00
N GLY A 496 -35.20 12.92 9.10
CA GLY A 496 -34.09 13.27 9.99
C GLY A 496 -32.73 12.67 9.59
N VAL A 497 -32.59 12.22 8.33
CA VAL A 497 -31.30 11.79 7.79
C VAL A 497 -30.38 12.98 7.59
N LEU A 498 -30.93 14.08 7.04
CA LEU A 498 -30.24 15.37 7.05
C LEU A 498 -30.25 15.91 8.48
N PRO A 499 -29.07 16.11 9.10
CA PRO A 499 -28.99 16.69 10.43
C PRO A 499 -29.39 18.16 10.40
N GLU A 500 -29.89 18.64 11.53
CA GLU A 500 -30.19 20.05 11.73
C GLU A 500 -28.90 20.88 11.75
N PRO A 501 -28.79 21.97 10.97
CA PRO A 501 -27.57 22.78 10.94
C PRO A 501 -27.35 23.46 12.29
N GLY A 502 -26.34 23.00 13.04
CA GLY A 502 -25.99 23.52 14.37
C GLY A 502 -24.72 24.39 14.37
N ASN A 503 -24.21 24.75 15.53
CA ASN A 503 -22.97 25.56 15.64
C ASN A 503 -21.68 24.78 15.33
N ALA A 504 -21.75 23.45 15.23
CA ALA A 504 -20.61 22.64 14.83
C ALA A 504 -20.31 22.80 13.32
N PRO A 505 -19.06 22.56 12.90
CA PRO A 505 -18.72 22.43 11.49
C PRO A 505 -19.59 21.39 10.80
N ALA A 506 -20.17 21.76 9.67
CA ALA A 506 -20.94 20.83 8.86
C ALA A 506 -20.03 19.88 8.06
N SER A 507 -20.53 18.68 7.77
CA SER A 507 -19.81 17.73 6.92
C SER A 507 -19.85 18.11 5.43
N ALA A 508 -18.91 17.59 4.65
CA ALA A 508 -18.92 17.76 3.19
C ALA A 508 -20.22 17.32 2.53
N ASP A 509 -20.92 16.34 3.12
CA ASP A 509 -22.17 15.80 2.58
C ASP A 509 -23.34 16.77 2.75
N GLU A 510 -23.44 17.43 3.90
CA GLU A 510 -24.48 18.44 4.14
C GLU A 510 -24.23 19.69 3.30
N VAL A 511 -22.97 20.13 3.21
CA VAL A 511 -22.53 21.23 2.35
C VAL A 511 -22.90 20.96 0.89
N ALA A 512 -22.70 19.73 0.40
CA ALA A 512 -23.09 19.34 -0.96
C ALA A 512 -24.59 19.51 -1.20
N VAL A 513 -25.43 19.03 -0.26
CA VAL A 513 -26.89 19.13 -0.33
C VAL A 513 -27.36 20.58 -0.31
N ALA A 514 -26.79 21.40 0.57
CA ALA A 514 -27.12 22.82 0.66
C ALA A 514 -26.77 23.57 -0.64
N VAL A 515 -25.60 23.32 -1.21
CA VAL A 515 -25.18 23.95 -2.47
C VAL A 515 -26.04 23.50 -3.64
N ALA A 516 -26.29 22.20 -3.79
CA ALA A 516 -27.11 21.68 -4.89
C ALA A 516 -28.55 22.19 -4.82
N THR A 517 -29.11 22.33 -3.63
CA THR A 517 -30.46 22.90 -3.44
C THR A 517 -30.45 24.39 -3.78
N ALA A 518 -29.52 25.17 -3.21
CA ALA A 518 -29.45 26.61 -3.42
C ALA A 518 -29.15 27.01 -4.87
N MET A 519 -28.39 26.19 -5.59
CA MET A 519 -28.09 26.34 -7.02
C MET A 519 -29.37 26.48 -7.85
N THR A 520 -30.45 25.76 -7.50
CA THR A 520 -31.71 25.77 -8.26
C THR A 520 -32.38 27.15 -8.29
N SER A 521 -32.30 27.91 -7.18
CA SER A 521 -32.74 29.32 -7.16
C SER A 521 -31.73 30.30 -7.77
N GLN A 522 -30.44 29.99 -7.68
CA GLN A 522 -29.38 30.89 -8.16
C GLN A 522 -29.22 30.86 -9.68
N MET A 523 -29.59 29.75 -10.30
CA MET A 523 -29.49 29.54 -11.73
C MET A 523 -30.88 29.57 -12.36
N GLY A 524 -31.47 30.75 -12.51
CA GLY A 524 -32.85 30.91 -13.01
C GLY A 524 -33.13 30.26 -14.38
N TYR A 525 -32.10 30.08 -15.21
CA TYR A 525 -32.21 29.35 -16.49
C TYR A 525 -32.55 27.86 -16.31
N LEU A 526 -32.35 27.29 -15.12
CA LEU A 526 -32.78 25.94 -14.77
C LEU A 526 -34.30 25.82 -14.65
N GLY A 527 -35.05 26.92 -14.55
CA GLY A 527 -36.52 26.98 -14.48
C GLY A 527 -37.15 25.88 -13.62
N ILE A 528 -36.69 25.75 -12.37
CA ILE A 528 -37.18 24.77 -11.40
C ILE A 528 -37.69 25.52 -10.17
N GLU A 529 -38.98 25.36 -9.87
CA GLU A 529 -39.61 25.85 -8.64
C GLU A 529 -39.37 24.85 -7.50
N TRP A 530 -38.15 24.85 -6.95
CA TRP A 530 -37.72 23.79 -6.02
C TRP A 530 -38.51 23.77 -4.70
N LYS A 531 -39.10 24.90 -4.30
CA LYS A 531 -39.84 25.03 -3.03
C LYS A 531 -41.17 24.28 -3.07
N GLU A 532 -41.84 24.23 -4.21
CA GLU A 532 -43.15 23.60 -4.34
C GLU A 532 -43.08 22.10 -3.98
N GLY A 533 -43.92 21.67 -3.04
CA GLY A 533 -43.97 20.29 -2.57
C GLY A 533 -42.86 19.85 -1.58
N ARG A 534 -41.96 20.76 -1.17
CA ARG A 534 -40.77 20.41 -0.36
C ARG A 534 -40.61 21.22 0.94
N PRO A 535 -41.60 21.20 1.85
CA PRO A 535 -41.60 22.07 3.04
C PRO A 535 -40.47 21.74 4.04
N ASN A 536 -40.07 20.48 4.20
CA ASN A 536 -39.02 20.11 5.16
C ASN A 536 -37.64 20.56 4.68
N LEU A 537 -37.36 20.39 3.38
CA LEU A 537 -36.14 20.88 2.75
C LEU A 537 -36.08 22.41 2.77
N GLN A 538 -37.21 23.09 2.59
CA GLN A 538 -37.28 24.54 2.75
C GLN A 538 -36.90 24.99 4.16
N GLU A 539 -37.43 24.35 5.19
CA GLU A 539 -37.10 24.67 6.58
C GLU A 539 -35.63 24.41 6.88
N TRP A 540 -35.10 23.28 6.40
CA TRP A 540 -33.68 22.94 6.52
C TRP A 540 -32.78 23.97 5.82
N MET A 541 -33.16 24.42 4.61
CA MET A 541 -32.41 25.43 3.85
C MET A 541 -32.41 26.80 4.52
N LYS A 542 -33.50 27.22 5.18
CA LYS A 542 -33.52 28.50 5.92
C LYS A 542 -32.43 28.58 6.99
N LYS A 543 -32.10 27.45 7.62
CA LYS A 543 -31.03 27.35 8.63
C LYS A 543 -29.64 27.38 7.99
N TRP A 544 -29.51 26.89 6.76
CA TRP A 544 -28.27 26.97 5.96
C TRP A 544 -28.00 28.37 5.41
N GLU A 545 -29.03 29.07 4.96
CA GLU A 545 -28.91 30.39 4.31
C GLU A 545 -28.30 31.46 5.23
N VAL A 546 -28.44 31.30 6.55
CA VAL A 546 -27.87 32.20 7.57
C VAL A 546 -26.49 31.79 8.06
N ARG A 547 -25.91 30.68 7.56
CA ARG A 547 -24.57 30.26 7.97
C ARG A 547 -23.51 31.17 7.35
N PRO A 548 -22.45 31.55 8.08
CA PRO A 548 -21.37 32.37 7.54
C PRO A 548 -20.67 31.77 6.31
N SER A 549 -20.52 30.44 6.25
CA SER A 549 -19.94 29.74 5.10
C SER A 549 -20.79 29.91 3.83
N PHE A 550 -22.12 29.93 3.98
CA PHE A 550 -23.06 30.11 2.90
C PHE A 550 -23.08 31.55 2.38
N GLU A 551 -23.11 32.53 3.29
CA GLU A 551 -23.11 33.97 2.98
C GLU A 551 -21.80 34.44 2.36
N LYS A 552 -20.66 33.87 2.77
CA LYS A 552 -19.31 34.23 2.26
C LYS A 552 -19.01 33.66 0.86
N THR A 553 -19.82 32.73 0.38
CA THR A 553 -19.59 32.05 -0.92
C THR A 553 -20.70 32.29 -1.95
N PRO A 554 -21.23 33.52 -2.13
CA PRO A 554 -22.36 33.74 -3.03
C PRO A 554 -21.91 33.58 -4.48
N PRO A 555 -22.70 32.91 -5.36
CA PRO A 555 -22.27 32.66 -6.74
C PRO A 555 -22.26 33.91 -7.62
N THR A 556 -22.85 35.01 -7.15
CA THR A 556 -23.03 36.28 -7.85
C THR A 556 -21.90 37.28 -7.60
N LYS A 557 -21.00 37.01 -6.66
CA LYS A 557 -19.87 37.89 -6.34
C LYS A 557 -18.57 37.14 -6.46
N ASP A 558 -17.52 37.87 -6.79
CA ASP A 558 -16.17 37.34 -6.66
C ASP A 558 -15.79 37.19 -5.20
N TRP A 559 -15.06 36.14 -4.86
CA TRP A 559 -14.67 35.84 -3.47
C TRP A 559 -13.24 36.33 -3.15
N GLY A 560 -12.40 36.53 -4.17
CA GLY A 560 -11.05 37.07 -4.04
C GLY A 560 -11.01 38.57 -4.34
N VAL A 561 -10.46 39.38 -3.43
CA VAL A 561 -10.12 40.79 -3.70
C VAL A 561 -8.73 40.81 -4.36
N SER A 562 -8.69 41.21 -5.65
CA SER A 562 -7.53 41.57 -6.50
C SER A 562 -6.13 41.17 -6.02
N VAL A 563 -5.52 40.17 -6.67
CA VAL A 563 -4.06 40.07 -6.77
C VAL A 563 -3.70 39.81 -8.24
N ASP A 564 -2.88 40.71 -8.80
CA ASP A 564 -2.42 40.68 -10.19
C ASP A 564 -1.82 39.32 -10.57
N VAL A 565 -2.38 38.71 -11.62
CA VAL A 565 -1.96 37.44 -12.20
C VAL A 565 -0.71 37.65 -13.04
N LYS A 566 0.44 37.96 -12.42
CA LYS A 566 1.75 37.98 -13.09
C LYS A 566 2.89 37.59 -12.15
N SER A 567 2.84 36.37 -11.60
CA SER A 567 4.04 35.59 -11.27
C SER A 567 3.65 34.30 -10.56
N VAL A 568 3.43 33.22 -11.32
CA VAL A 568 3.62 31.88 -10.77
C VAL A 568 4.44 31.13 -11.81
N SER A 569 5.65 30.74 -11.42
CA SER A 569 6.60 29.99 -12.23
C SER A 569 5.94 28.72 -12.77
N LYS A 570 6.01 28.54 -14.09
CA LYS A 570 5.79 27.24 -14.73
C LYS A 570 6.87 26.29 -14.20
N ILE A 571 6.45 25.17 -13.60
CA ILE A 571 7.31 24.00 -13.43
C ILE A 571 7.23 23.20 -14.73
#